data_AF-A0A1F8TRQ3-F1
#
_entry.id   AF-A0A1F8TRQ3-F1
#
_cell.length_a   1.000
_cell.length_b   1.000
_cell.length_c   1.000
_cell.angle_alpha   90.00
_cell.angle_beta   90.00
_cell.angle_gamma   90.00
#
_symmetry.space_group_name_H-M   'P 1'
#
loop_
_entity.id
_entity.type
_entity.pdbx_description
1 polymer ?
#
loop_
_entity_poly.entity_id
_entity_poly.type
_entity_poly.pdbx_seq_one_letter_code
_entity_poly.pdbx_strand_id
1 'polypeptide(L)' 'MLIHSSSQLLTLAGGPQRGRALGALGILENGAVVIRDEKIVAVGATDELRAAYPSVLSMDAL' A
#
# COMPACT_ATOMS: atom_id res chain seq x y z
N MET A 1 11.39 -4.79 -1.87
CA MET A 1 10.69 -5.43 -0.75
C MET A 1 9.18 -5.29 -0.97
N LEU A 2 8.40 -6.32 -0.71
CA LEU A 2 6.95 -6.30 -0.64
C LEU A 2 6.52 -6.40 0.82
N ILE A 3 5.85 -5.39 1.35
CA ILE A 3 5.17 -5.48 2.65
C ILE A 3 3.72 -5.82 2.37
N HIS A 4 3.19 -6.86 2.99
CA HIS A 4 1.87 -7.39 2.66
C HIS A 4 1.07 -7.82 3.89
N SER A 5 -0.18 -8.25 3.66
CA SER A 5 -1.13 -8.68 4.69
C SER A 5 -1.47 -7.61 5.74
N SER A 6 -1.23 -6.33 5.45
CA SER A 6 -1.62 -5.26 6.39
C SER A 6 -3.14 -5.25 6.51
N SER A 7 -3.66 -5.32 7.74
CA SER A 7 -5.12 -5.27 7.98
C SER A 7 -5.75 -4.05 7.28
N GLN A 8 -5.06 -2.91 7.34
CA GLN A 8 -5.37 -1.72 6.55
C GLN A 8 -4.09 -1.00 6.09
N LEU A 9 -4.07 -0.55 4.84
CA LEU A 9 -3.05 0.36 4.30
C LEU A 9 -3.69 1.71 3.95
N LEU A 10 -3.18 2.79 4.55
CA LEU A 10 -3.63 4.16 4.28
C LEU A 10 -2.66 4.83 3.32
N THR A 11 -3.13 5.20 2.13
CA THR A 11 -2.25 5.78 1.09
C THR A 11 -2.04 7.27 1.24
N LEU A 12 -3.06 7.98 1.74
CA LEU A 12 -3.10 9.45 1.79
C LEU A 12 -2.70 10.12 0.45
N ALA A 13 -2.94 9.42 -0.66
CA ALA A 13 -2.50 9.88 -1.98
C ALA A 13 -3.23 11.16 -2.39
N GLY A 14 -2.51 12.05 -3.07
CA GLY A 14 -3.00 13.36 -3.49
C GLY A 14 -2.33 14.51 -2.74
N GLY A 15 -2.98 15.68 -2.77
CA GLY A 15 -2.50 16.89 -2.12
C GLY A 15 -3.18 17.16 -0.77
N PRO A 16 -2.93 18.34 -0.17
CA PRO A 16 -3.56 18.76 1.08
C PRO A 16 -5.09 18.69 1.03
N GLN A 17 -5.71 18.14 2.08
CA GLN A 17 -7.16 18.00 2.19
C GLN A 17 -7.80 19.14 3.00
N ARG A 18 -8.99 19.59 2.60
CA ARG A 18 -9.71 20.70 3.24
C ARG A 18 -11.23 20.49 3.21
N GLY A 19 -11.93 21.10 4.17
CA GLY A 19 -13.39 21.11 4.24
C GLY A 19 -13.97 19.69 4.20
N ARG A 20 -14.98 19.45 3.36
CA ARG A 20 -15.62 18.14 3.19
C ARG A 20 -14.71 17.01 2.70
N ALA A 21 -13.54 17.34 2.15
CA ALA A 21 -12.57 16.36 1.67
C ALA A 21 -11.57 15.95 2.77
N LEU A 22 -11.57 16.62 3.93
CA LEU A 22 -10.69 16.29 5.05
C LEU A 22 -11.05 14.91 5.62
N GLY A 23 -10.08 14.02 5.71
CA GLY A 23 -10.27 12.65 6.21
C GLY A 23 -10.46 11.61 5.11
N ALA A 24 -10.21 11.95 3.85
CA ALA A 24 -10.15 10.96 2.78
C ALA A 24 -8.84 10.14 2.90
N LEU A 25 -8.89 9.04 3.65
CA LEU A 25 -7.68 8.28 4.01
C LEU A 25 -7.13 7.39 2.89
N GLY A 26 -7.93 7.07 1.88
CA GLY A 26 -7.54 6.14 0.81
C GLY A 26 -7.17 4.77 1.37
N ILE A 27 -8.10 4.17 2.11
CA ILE A 27 -7.94 2.89 2.81
C ILE A 27 -7.99 1.72 1.81
N LEU A 28 -6.99 0.85 1.89
CA LEU A 28 -6.98 -0.46 1.26
C LEU A 28 -7.04 -1.53 2.35
N GLU A 29 -8.16 -2.25 2.40
CA GLU A 29 -8.33 -3.45 3.24
C GLU A 29 -7.39 -4.56 2.71
N ASN A 30 -6.70 -5.27 3.61
CA ASN A 30 -5.70 -6.28 3.24
C ASN A 30 -4.64 -5.74 2.24
N GLY A 31 -4.17 -4.52 2.50
CA GLY A 31 -3.31 -3.77 1.59
C GLY A 31 -1.84 -4.19 1.63
N ALA A 32 -1.13 -3.87 0.56
CA ALA A 32 0.29 -4.14 0.40
C ALA A 32 1.00 -3.00 -0.35
N VAL A 33 2.32 -2.92 -0.18
CA VAL A 33 3.20 -1.92 -0.81
C VAL A 33 4.49 -2.57 -1.32
N VAL A 34 4.90 -2.22 -2.53
CA VAL A 34 6.21 -2.59 -3.09
C VAL A 34 7.16 -1.40 -3.04
N ILE A 35 8.33 -1.64 -2.44
CA ILE A 35 9.40 -0.67 -2.28
C ILE A 35 10.63 -1.13 -3.07
N ARG A 36 11.22 -0.24 -3.88
CA ARG A 36 12.49 -0.42 -4.61
C ARG A 36 13.29 0.87 -4.56
N ASP A 37 14.60 0.78 -4.32
CA ASP A 37 15.51 1.94 -4.30
C ASP A 37 14.95 3.10 -3.46
N GLU A 38 14.48 2.76 -2.25
CA GLU A 38 13.88 3.69 -1.28
C GLU A 38 12.59 4.40 -1.75
N LYS A 39 11.96 3.91 -2.82
CA LYS A 39 10.73 4.47 -3.39
C LYS A 39 9.59 3.46 -3.37
N ILE A 40 8.37 3.96 -3.14
CA ILE A 40 7.14 3.21 -3.37
C ILE A 40 6.91 3.12 -4.89
N VAL A 41 6.86 1.90 -5.43
CA VAL A 41 6.65 1.67 -6.86
C VAL A 41 5.28 1.07 -7.17
N ALA A 42 4.61 0.48 -6.18
CA ALA A 42 3.24 0.01 -6.29
C ALA A 42 2.56 -0.06 -4.91
N VAL A 43 1.25 0.18 -4.89
CA VAL A 43 0.34 -0.03 -3.76
C VAL A 43 -0.91 -0.74 -4.30
N GLY A 44 -1.52 -1.63 -3.51
CA GLY A 44 -2.67 -2.42 -3.97
C GLY A 44 -3.10 -3.48 -2.97
N ALA A 45 -3.99 -4.37 -3.39
CA ALA A 45 -4.37 -5.52 -2.56
C ALA A 45 -3.20 -6.51 -2.44
N THR A 46 -3.11 -7.21 -1.31
CA THR A 46 -2.04 -8.19 -1.04
C THR A 46 -1.93 -9.24 -2.15
N ASP A 47 -3.04 -9.83 -2.56
CA ASP A 47 -3.01 -10.92 -3.55
C ASP A 47 -2.55 -10.42 -4.93
N GLU A 48 -2.98 -9.22 -5.31
CA GLU A 48 -2.57 -8.58 -6.57
C GLU A 48 -1.07 -8.33 -6.60
N LEU A 49 -0.51 -7.75 -5.53
CA LEU A 49 0.92 -7.44 -5.49
C LEU A 49 1.79 -8.70 -5.34
N ARG A 50 1.31 -9.73 -4.63
CA ARG A 50 2.01 -11.04 -4.58
C ARG A 50 2.06 -11.71 -5.95
N ALA A 51 0.97 -11.63 -6.72
CA ALA A 51 0.93 -12.15 -8.09
C ALA A 51 1.81 -11.35 -9.06
N ALA A 52 1.83 -10.02 -8.94
CA ALA A 52 2.61 -9.15 -9.82
C ALA A 52 4.13 -9.14 -9.49
N TYR A 53 4.50 -9.44 -8.24
CA TYR A 53 5.89 -9.40 -7.76
C TYR A 53 6.31 -10.69 -7.02
N PRO A 54 6.23 -11.87 -7.67
CA PRO A 54 6.36 -13.16 -7.00
C PRO A 54 7.76 -13.45 -6.43
N SER A 55 8.81 -12.77 -6.91
CA SER A 55 10.21 -13.04 -6.54
C SER A 55 10.85 -11.94 -5.70
N VAL A 56 10.10 -10.93 -5.27
CA VAL A 56 10.65 -9.86 -4.43
C VAL A 56 10.69 -10.31 -2.97
N LEU A 57 11.73 -9.91 -2.23
CA LEU A 57 11.80 -10.13 -0.79
C LEU A 57 10.52 -9.60 -0.11
N SER A 58 9.85 -10.44 0.67
CA SER A 58 8.58 -10.13 1.31
C SER A 58 8.69 -10.01 2.83
N MET A 59 7.85 -9.15 3.41
CA MET A 59 7.64 -8.99 4.84
C MET A 59 6.14 -9.02 5.14
N ASP A 60 5.75 -9.84 6.11
CA ASP A 60 4.39 -9.86 6.64
C ASP A 60 4.20 -8.73 7.66
N ALA A 61 3.04 -8.08 7.65
CA ALA A 61 2.69 -6.94 8.50
C ALA A 61 1.53 -7.23 9.47
N LEU A 62 1.10 -8.49 9.57
CA LEU A 62 0.11 -8.96 10.55
C LEU A 62 0.63 -8.95 11.99
#